data_AF-A0A455U6L4-F1
#
_entry.id   AF-A0A455U6L4-F1
#
_cell.length_a   1.000
_cell.length_b   1.000
_cell.length_c   1.000
_cell.angle_alpha   90.00
_cell.angle_beta   90.00
_cell.angle_gamma   90.00
#
_symmetry.space_group_name_H-M   'P 1'
#
loop_
_entity.id
_entity.type
_entity.pdbx_description
1 polymer ?
#
loop_
_entity_poly.entity_id
_entity_poly.type
_entity_poly.pdbx_seq_one_letter_code
_entity_poly.pdbx_strand_id
1 'polypeptide(L)'
;MPTVVVYDENSAKNEFASYQEEGFEGAVLKNPKASYSFRRSYNWMKMKSEESADLKIVGYEEGTGKYEGQMGALIVDFNGVEVNVGSGLTDALRRSMWEDKETSLIGRLVEVEYMEVTPDGSLRHPRFVCFRDLPESPGIKI
;
A
#
# COMPACT_ATOMS: atom_id res chain seq x y z
N MET A 1 -7.83 15.30 -21.02
CA MET A 1 -7.02 14.13 -20.61
C MET A 1 -6.59 13.42 -21.88
N PRO A 2 -5.29 13.10 -22.04
CA PRO A 2 -4.82 12.29 -23.15
C PRO A 2 -5.54 10.93 -23.14
N THR A 3 -5.77 10.35 -24.32
CA THR A 3 -6.41 9.05 -24.48
C THR A 3 -5.70 8.32 -25.61
N VAL A 4 -5.15 7.15 -25.29
CA VAL A 4 -4.45 6.29 -26.24
C VAL A 4 -5.16 4.94 -26.28
N VAL A 5 -5.33 4.39 -27.48
CA VAL A 5 -5.85 3.04 -27.67
C VAL A 5 -4.69 2.07 -27.55
N VAL A 6 -4.75 1.19 -26.56
CA VAL A 6 -3.77 0.13 -26.31
C VAL A 6 -4.38 -1.22 -26.64
N TYR A 7 -3.59 -2.13 -27.22
CA TYR A 7 -4.05 -3.43 -27.70
C TYR A 7 -3.57 -4.60 -26.82
N ASP A 8 -2.56 -4.35 -25.99
CA ASP A 8 -1.93 -5.33 -25.12
C ASP A 8 -1.46 -4.69 -23.81
N GLU A 9 -1.11 -5.53 -22.85
CA GLU A 9 -0.71 -5.12 -21.51
C GLU A 9 0.61 -4.31 -21.50
N ASN A 10 1.57 -4.62 -22.37
CA ASN A 10 2.85 -3.93 -22.41
C ASN A 10 2.66 -2.50 -22.95
N SER A 11 1.84 -2.33 -23.98
CA SER A 11 1.45 -1.01 -24.49
C SER A 11 0.78 -0.17 -23.40
N ALA A 12 -0.11 -0.76 -22.59
CA ALA A 12 -0.74 -0.08 -21.46
C ALA A 12 0.28 0.34 -20.38
N LYS A 13 1.24 -0.53 -20.06
CA LYS A 13 2.31 -0.25 -19.09
C LYS A 13 3.26 0.85 -19.56
N ASN A 14 3.61 0.87 -20.85
CA ASN A 14 4.48 1.90 -21.42
C ASN A 14 3.83 3.28 -21.40
N GLU A 15 2.55 3.37 -21.79
CA GLU A 15 1.79 4.64 -21.70
C GLU A 15 1.65 5.11 -20.25
N PHE A 16 1.40 4.17 -19.33
CA PHE A 16 1.36 4.47 -17.91
C PHE A 16 2.69 5.05 -17.40
N ALA A 17 3.84 4.50 -17.83
CA ALA A 17 5.16 5.03 -17.51
C ALA A 17 5.37 6.46 -18.05
N SER A 18 4.97 6.74 -19.29
CA SER A 18 5.00 8.11 -19.85
C SER A 18 4.19 9.09 -18.99
N TYR A 19 2.99 8.69 -18.56
CA TYR A 19 2.16 9.54 -17.71
C TYR A 19 2.77 9.79 -16.34
N GLN A 20 3.52 8.83 -15.78
CA GLN A 20 4.27 9.04 -14.54
C GLN A 20 5.39 10.07 -14.75
N GLU A 21 6.14 9.98 -15.85
CA GLU A 21 7.19 10.96 -16.20
C GLU A 21 6.61 12.38 -16.43
N GLU A 22 5.40 12.46 -16.97
CA GLU A 22 4.65 13.71 -17.14
C GLU A 22 4.00 14.23 -15.84
N GLY A 23 4.11 13.48 -14.73
CA GLY A 23 3.63 13.88 -13.41
C GLY A 23 2.13 13.64 -13.16
N PHE A 24 1.47 12.79 -13.94
CA PHE A 24 0.09 12.39 -13.66
C PHE A 24 0.02 11.38 -12.50
N GLU A 25 -1.07 11.42 -11.71
CA GLU A 25 -1.33 10.48 -10.61
C GLU A 25 -1.44 9.01 -11.09
N GLY A 26 -1.87 8.83 -12.34
CA GLY A 26 -1.98 7.53 -12.98
C GLY A 26 -2.93 7.54 -14.18
N ALA A 27 -3.34 6.35 -14.62
CA ALA A 27 -4.19 6.17 -15.80
C ALA A 27 -5.50 5.43 -15.48
N VAL A 28 -6.47 5.54 -16.37
CA VAL A 28 -7.70 4.73 -16.30
C VAL A 28 -7.84 3.91 -17.57
N LEU A 29 -7.67 2.60 -17.43
CA LEU A 29 -7.89 1.63 -18.50
C LEU A 29 -9.39 1.41 -18.67
N LYS A 30 -9.90 1.62 -19.88
CA LYS A 30 -11.33 1.50 -20.20
C LYS A 30 -11.56 0.51 -21.31
N ASN A 31 -12.55 -0.36 -21.14
CA ASN A 31 -13.05 -1.19 -22.24
C ASN A 31 -13.93 -0.33 -23.17
N PRO A 32 -13.52 -0.07 -24.42
CA PRO A 32 -14.23 0.83 -25.33
C PRO A 32 -15.60 0.30 -25.78
N LYS A 33 -15.85 -1.01 -25.65
CA LYS A 33 -17.11 -1.66 -26.03
C LYS A 33 -18.11 -1.77 -24.88
N ALA A 34 -17.70 -1.42 -23.65
CA ALA A 34 -18.55 -1.57 -22.48
C ALA A 34 -19.49 -0.37 -22.31
N SER A 35 -20.75 -0.66 -21.99
CA SER A 35 -21.70 0.37 -21.55
C SER A 35 -21.35 0.87 -20.14
N TYR A 36 -21.70 2.13 -19.86
CA TYR A 36 -21.55 2.69 -18.52
C TYR A 36 -22.44 1.95 -17.51
N SER A 37 -21.91 1.69 -16.31
CA SER A 37 -22.63 1.02 -15.22
C SER A 37 -22.48 1.79 -13.92
N PHE A 38 -23.58 1.97 -13.17
CA PHE A 38 -23.61 2.61 -11.85
C PHE A 38 -23.09 1.69 -10.73
N ARG A 39 -22.03 0.92 -10.99
CA ARG A 39 -21.41 -0.03 -10.06
C ARG A 39 -19.92 -0.12 -10.36
N ARG A 40 -19.13 -0.61 -9.39
CA ARG A 40 -17.72 -0.97 -9.62
C ARG A 40 -17.65 -2.05 -10.69
N SER A 41 -16.87 -1.82 -11.74
CA SER A 41 -16.78 -2.69 -12.92
C SER A 41 -15.33 -2.82 -13.36
N TYR A 42 -14.96 -4.02 -13.82
CA TYR A 42 -13.66 -4.28 -14.45
C TYR A 42 -13.50 -3.58 -15.81
N ASN A 43 -14.58 -2.99 -16.35
CA ASN A 43 -14.49 -2.21 -17.58
C ASN A 43 -13.72 -0.91 -17.39
N TRP A 44 -13.54 -0.43 -16.15
CA TRP A 44 -12.87 0.82 -15.79
C TRP A 44 -11.88 0.54 -14.65
N MET A 45 -10.62 0.30 -15.00
CA MET A 45 -9.56 -0.04 -14.06
C MET A 45 -8.62 1.15 -13.86
N LYS A 46 -8.26 1.45 -12.62
CA LYS A 46 -7.27 2.49 -12.30
C LYS A 46 -5.89 1.85 -12.32
N MET A 47 -4.96 2.45 -13.04
CA MET A 47 -3.53 2.16 -12.97
C MET A 47 -2.89 3.24 -12.12
N LYS A 48 -2.19 2.84 -11.06
CA LYS A 48 -1.55 3.73 -10.10
C LYS A 48 -0.18 3.17 -9.74
N SER A 49 0.74 4.07 -9.40
CA SER A 49 2.05 3.70 -8.88
C SER A 49 1.86 3.19 -7.46
N GLU A 50 2.45 2.05 -7.16
CA GLU A 50 2.62 1.56 -5.79
C GLU A 50 4.12 1.30 -5.63
N GLU A 51 4.74 1.98 -4.68
CA GLU A 51 6.14 1.80 -4.29
C GLU A 51 6.20 1.01 -2.99
N SER A 52 7.30 0.29 -2.76
CA SER A 52 7.51 -0.51 -1.55
C SER A 52 8.84 -0.15 -0.91
N ALA A 53 8.86 -0.03 0.42
CA ALA A 53 10.08 0.13 1.20
C ALA A 53 10.11 -0.81 2.40
N ASP A 54 11.31 -1.22 2.77
CA ASP A 54 11.56 -2.05 3.95
C ASP A 54 11.90 -1.13 5.13
N LEU A 55 11.00 -1.08 6.11
CA LEU A 55 11.04 -0.11 7.20
C LEU A 55 11.14 -0.80 8.55
N LYS A 56 11.87 -0.16 9.46
CA LYS A 56 12.06 -0.66 10.81
C LYS A 56 10.90 -0.22 11.70
N ILE A 57 10.32 -1.15 12.45
CA ILE A 57 9.31 -0.84 13.46
C ILE A 57 10.00 -0.12 14.64
N VAL A 58 9.52 1.07 14.97
CA VAL A 58 9.99 1.87 16.12
C VAL A 58 8.94 1.98 17.22
N GLY A 59 7.68 1.68 16.92
CA GLY A 59 6.60 1.72 17.91
C GLY A 59 5.30 1.12 17.39
N TYR A 60 4.25 1.32 18.16
CA TYR A 60 2.89 0.84 17.86
C TYR A 60 1.85 1.71 18.56
N GLU A 61 0.64 1.73 18.03
CA GLU A 61 -0.51 2.46 18.56
C GLU A 61 -1.68 1.50 18.79
N GLU A 62 -2.40 1.68 19.90
CA GLU A 62 -3.62 0.92 20.18
C GLU A 62 -4.73 1.27 19.19
N GLY A 63 -5.51 0.27 18.80
CA GLY A 63 -6.68 0.48 17.97
C GLY A 63 -7.81 1.19 18.72
N THR A 64 -8.65 1.89 17.96
CA THR A 64 -9.88 2.51 18.48
C THR A 64 -11.13 1.81 17.95
N GLY A 65 -12.25 1.93 18.67
CA GLY A 65 -13.53 1.36 18.25
C GLY A 65 -13.49 -0.17 18.16
N LYS A 66 -13.65 -0.73 16.95
CA LYS A 66 -13.63 -2.20 16.77
C LYS A 66 -12.28 -2.87 17.08
N TYR A 67 -11.21 -2.07 17.17
CA TYR A 67 -9.84 -2.54 17.41
C TYR A 67 -9.32 -2.16 18.80
N GLU A 68 -10.19 -1.73 19.71
CA GLU A 68 -9.81 -1.50 21.11
C GLU A 68 -9.26 -2.79 21.75
N GLY A 69 -8.15 -2.68 22.49
CA GLY A 69 -7.41 -3.82 23.02
C GLY A 69 -6.68 -4.65 21.95
N GLN A 70 -6.46 -4.11 20.75
CA GLN A 70 -5.70 -4.74 19.66
C GLN A 70 -4.77 -3.72 18.98
N MET A 71 -3.89 -4.21 18.10
CA MET A 71 -3.00 -3.35 17.32
C MET A 71 -3.80 -2.43 16.39
N GLY A 72 -3.64 -1.12 16.54
CA GLY A 72 -4.22 -0.09 15.69
C GLY A 72 -3.34 0.20 14.49
N ALA A 73 -2.09 0.58 14.76
CA ALA A 73 -1.09 0.87 13.75
C ALA A 73 0.32 0.50 14.23
N LEU A 74 1.18 0.12 13.28
CA LEU A 74 2.63 0.04 13.53
C LEU A 74 3.26 1.40 13.22
N ILE A 75 4.17 1.85 14.06
CA ILE A 75 4.96 3.05 13.80
C ILE A 75 6.29 2.59 13.22
N VAL A 76 6.58 3.01 11.99
CA VAL A 76 7.82 2.67 11.28
C VAL A 76 8.64 3.92 11.01
N ASP A 77 9.96 3.78 11.01
CA ASP A 77 10.87 4.86 10.66
C ASP A 77 11.18 4.86 9.16
N PHE A 78 10.89 5.98 8.50
CA PHE A 78 11.31 6.26 7.13
C PHE A 78 12.20 7.50 7.11
N ASN A 79 13.51 7.30 6.99
CA ASN A 79 14.51 8.38 6.93
C ASN A 79 14.43 9.38 8.11
N GLY A 80 14.09 8.92 9.31
CA GLY A 80 13.94 9.77 10.50
C GLY A 80 12.52 10.33 10.70
N VAL A 81 11.58 10.00 9.83
CA VAL A 81 10.16 10.35 9.96
C VAL A 81 9.37 9.13 10.40
N GLU A 82 8.64 9.26 11.51
CA GLU A 82 7.73 8.23 12.00
C GLU A 82 6.44 8.21 11.16
N VAL A 83 6.10 7.02 10.65
CA VAL A 83 4.93 6.80 9.79
C VAL A 83 4.03 5.75 10.42
N ASN A 84 2.74 6.07 10.54
CA ASN A 84 1.73 5.16 11.08
C ASN A 84 1.16 4.27 9.98
N VAL A 85 1.34 2.95 10.13
CA VAL A 85 0.89 1.92 9.21
C VAL A 85 -0.24 1.12 9.86
N GLY A 86 -1.47 1.57 9.64
CA GLY A 86 -2.68 0.91 10.12
C GLY A 86 -3.39 0.03 9.09
N SER A 87 -3.12 0.21 7.79
CA SER A 87 -3.71 -0.60 6.71
C SER A 87 -2.86 -1.83 6.39
N GLY A 88 -3.50 -2.89 5.85
CA GLY A 88 -2.83 -4.14 5.47
C GLY A 88 -2.74 -5.18 6.59
N LEU A 89 -3.06 -4.81 7.84
CA LEU A 89 -3.10 -5.73 8.98
C LEU A 89 -4.43 -6.51 9.02
N THR A 90 -4.34 -7.84 9.01
CA THR A 90 -5.49 -8.72 9.25
C THR A 90 -5.89 -8.70 10.73
N ASP A 91 -7.16 -8.96 11.03
CA ASP A 91 -7.64 -8.94 12.42
C ASP A 91 -6.92 -9.97 13.32
N ALA A 92 -6.54 -11.12 12.75
CA ALA A 92 -5.73 -12.12 13.46
C ALA A 92 -4.32 -11.58 13.78
N LEU A 93 -3.68 -10.92 12.81
CA LEU A 93 -2.36 -10.33 12.98
C LEU A 93 -2.38 -9.19 14.00
N ARG A 94 -3.45 -8.39 14.03
CA ARG A 94 -3.60 -7.32 15.03
C ARG A 94 -3.61 -7.85 16.46
N ARG A 95 -4.28 -8.98 16.69
CA ARG A 95 -4.34 -9.63 18.01
C ARG A 95 -2.99 -10.20 18.41
N SER A 96 -2.35 -10.98 17.52
CA SER A 96 -1.05 -11.58 17.83
C SER A 96 0.02 -10.52 18.07
N MET A 97 0.04 -9.46 17.26
CA MET A 97 0.95 -8.34 17.46
C MET A 97 0.70 -7.61 18.79
N TRP A 98 -0.55 -7.45 19.22
CA TRP A 98 -0.86 -6.77 20.47
C TRP A 98 -0.43 -7.56 21.71
N GLU A 99 -0.50 -8.89 21.63
CA GLU A 99 -0.04 -9.81 22.66
C GLU A 99 1.50 -9.76 22.77
N ASP A 100 2.21 -9.77 21.64
CA ASP A 100 3.68 -9.84 21.59
C ASP A 100 4.41 -8.47 21.52
N LYS A 101 3.66 -7.36 21.65
CA LYS A 101 4.16 -5.98 21.42
C LYS A 101 5.39 -5.58 22.23
N GLU A 102 5.48 -6.05 23.47
CA GLU A 102 6.54 -5.70 24.41
C GLU A 102 7.87 -6.42 24.12
N THR A 103 7.80 -7.63 23.56
CA THR A 103 8.96 -8.54 23.57
C THR A 103 9.71 -8.55 22.23
N SER A 104 9.01 -8.40 21.10
CA SER A 104 9.61 -8.76 19.80
C SER A 104 9.28 -7.84 18.63
N LEU A 105 8.40 -6.84 18.77
CA LEU A 105 7.96 -6.06 17.61
C LEU A 105 8.92 -4.92 17.25
N ILE A 106 9.44 -4.21 18.24
CA ILE A 106 10.34 -3.08 18.02
C ILE A 106 11.66 -3.58 17.43
N GLY A 107 12.04 -3.00 16.32
CA GLY A 107 13.30 -3.27 15.63
C GLY A 107 13.24 -4.29 14.50
N ARG A 108 12.09 -4.95 14.29
CA ARG A 108 11.86 -5.83 13.12
C ARG A 108 11.69 -5.01 11.84
N LEU A 109 11.98 -5.63 10.71
CA LEU A 109 11.80 -5.05 9.37
C LEU A 109 10.48 -5.53 8.75
N VAL A 110 9.72 -4.58 8.22
CA VAL A 110 8.46 -4.83 7.53
C VAL A 110 8.48 -4.18 6.15
N GLU A 111 7.89 -4.85 5.18
CA GLU A 111 7.61 -4.29 3.87
C GLU A 111 6.35 -3.43 3.96
N VAL A 112 6.48 -2.17 3.58
CA VAL A 112 5.40 -1.19 3.52
C VAL A 112 5.25 -0.69 2.10
N GLU A 113 4.05 -0.85 1.55
CA GLU A 113 3.67 -0.30 0.26
C GLU A 113 3.04 1.09 0.44
N TYR A 114 3.38 2.04 -0.41
CA TYR A 114 2.92 3.42 -0.35
C TYR A 114 2.79 4.02 -1.75
N MET A 115 2.06 5.13 -1.86
CA MET A 115 1.80 5.76 -3.15
C MET A 115 2.88 6.77 -3.56
N GLU A 116 3.30 7.62 -2.62
CA GLU A 116 4.33 8.65 -2.83
C GLU A 116 4.86 9.12 -1.48
N VAL A 117 6.03 9.77 -1.49
CA VAL A 117 6.57 10.49 -0.32
C VAL A 117 5.98 11.90 -0.31
N THR A 118 5.29 12.24 0.77
CA THR A 118 4.73 13.58 0.97
C THR A 118 5.83 14.63 1.18
N PRO A 119 5.57 15.93 0.96
CA PRO A 119 6.57 16.99 1.19
C PRO A 119 7.13 17.02 2.61
N ASP A 120 6.36 16.52 3.59
CA ASP A 120 6.75 16.40 5.00
C ASP A 120 7.65 15.19 5.27
N GLY A 121 7.96 14.38 4.25
CA GLY A 121 8.78 13.17 4.35
C GLY A 121 8.01 11.92 4.80
N SER A 122 6.71 12.04 5.12
CA SER A 122 5.85 10.89 5.46
C SER A 122 5.38 10.15 4.21
N LEU A 123 4.90 8.92 4.36
CA LEU A 123 4.40 8.10 3.25
C LEU A 123 2.89 8.28 3.06
N ARG A 124 2.45 8.40 1.81
CA ARG A 124 1.03 8.50 1.48
C ARG A 124 0.39 7.12 1.36
N HIS A 125 -0.69 6.90 2.13
CA HIS A 125 -1.44 5.63 2.17
C HIS A 125 -0.57 4.38 2.44
N PRO A 126 0.27 4.39 3.49
CA PRO A 126 1.15 3.26 3.78
C PRO A 126 0.34 2.01 4.15
N ARG A 127 0.72 0.86 3.61
CA ARG A 127 0.09 -0.44 3.85
C ARG A 127 1.14 -1.46 4.23
N PHE A 128 0.89 -2.16 5.33
CA PHE A 128 1.66 -3.33 5.69
C PHE A 128 1.48 -4.43 4.64
N VAL A 129 2.57 -4.95 4.11
CA VAL A 129 2.57 -6.10 3.20
C VAL A 129 2.98 -7.34 3.97
N CYS A 130 4.20 -7.36 4.51
CA CYS A 130 4.72 -8.51 5.22
C CYS A 130 5.90 -8.20 6.15
N PHE A 131 6.24 -9.18 6.98
CA PHE A 131 7.47 -9.19 7.75
C PHE A 131 8.63 -9.72 6.89
N ARG A 132 9.74 -8.99 6.86
CA ARG A 132 10.94 -9.36 6.09
C ARG A 132 11.83 -10.38 6.79
N ASP A 133 11.66 -10.57 8.10
CA ASP A 133 12.44 -11.49 8.91
C ASP A 133 11.85 -12.93 8.94
N LEU A 134 10.70 -13.15 8.30
CA LEU A 134 10.08 -14.47 8.19
C LEU A 134 10.23 -15.02 6.76
N PRO A 135 10.71 -16.27 6.59
CA PRO A 135 10.99 -16.86 5.28
C PRO A 135 9.74 -17.21 4.45
N GLU A 136 8.55 -17.27 5.06
CA GLU A 136 7.27 -17.44 4.38
C GLU A 136 6.41 -16.18 4.52
N SER A 137 6.67 -15.21 3.66
CA SER A 137 5.76 -14.09 3.45
C SER A 137 5.46 -14.01 1.96
N PRO A 138 4.51 -14.80 1.42
CA PRO A 138 4.03 -14.57 0.07
C PRO A 138 3.30 -13.23 0.09
N GLY A 139 4.01 -12.15 -0.27
CA GLY A 139 3.39 -10.95 -0.77
C GLY A 139 2.61 -11.37 -2.01
N ILE A 140 1.32 -11.63 -1.87
CA ILE A 140 0.44 -11.90 -3.00
C ILE A 140 0.32 -10.58 -3.76
N LYS A 141 1.22 -10.38 -4.73
CA LYS A 141 1.01 -9.43 -5.82
C LYS A 141 -0.12 -10.00 -6.66
N ILE A 142 -1.33 -9.48 -6.49
CA ILE A 142 -2.49 -9.75 -7.35
C ILE A 142 -2.44 -8.81 -8.54
#